data_AF-A0A399NQG9-F1
#
_entry.id   AF-A0A399NQG9-F1
#
_cell.length_a   1.000
_cell.length_b   1.000
_cell.length_c   1.000
_cell.angle_alpha   90.00
_cell.angle_beta   90.00
_cell.angle_gamma   90.00
#
_symmetry.space_group_name_H-M   'P 1'
#
loop_
_entity.id
_entity.type
_entity.pdbx_description
1 polymer ?
#
loop_
_entity_poly.entity_id
_entity_poly.type
_entity_poly.pdbx_seq_one_letter_code
_entity_poly.pdbx_strand_id
1 'polypeptide(L)'
;MNGPGATCDGRDNDLVARLRAAGCVFAEEEAALLVAEAADRHPDDGGDARAAALEGMSADRVAGEPLETVLGWAAFAGRRIIVRPRVFVPRRRTERLARA
;
A
#
# COMPACT_ATOMS: atom_id res chain seq x y z
N MET A 1 16.55 3.79 10.31
CA MET A 1 17.50 3.42 9.24
C MET A 1 16.99 2.17 8.57
N ASN A 2 17.09 2.11 7.24
CA ASN A 2 16.61 1.11 6.28
C ASN A 2 15.24 1.40 5.66
N GLY A 3 15.22 2.38 4.76
CA GLY A 3 14.36 2.32 3.57
C GLY A 3 15.23 1.84 2.40
N PRO A 4 14.86 0.79 1.66
CA PRO A 4 15.58 0.42 0.45
C PRO A 4 15.42 1.57 -0.55
N GLY A 5 16.54 1.99 -1.15
CA GLY A 5 16.60 3.10 -2.09
C GLY A 5 15.61 2.89 -3.23
N ALA A 6 14.77 3.90 -3.43
CA ALA A 6 13.86 4.00 -4.55
C ALA A 6 14.64 3.88 -5.86
N THR A 7 14.50 2.75 -6.54
CA THR A 7 14.68 2.72 -7.98
C THR A 7 13.58 3.60 -8.55
N CYS A 8 13.95 4.75 -9.11
CA CYS A 8 13.05 5.60 -9.88
C CYS A 8 12.68 4.91 -11.19
N ASP A 9 11.88 3.84 -11.12
CA ASP A 9 11.27 3.23 -12.29
C ASP A 9 10.17 4.18 -12.78
N GLY A 10 10.10 4.42 -14.09
CA GLY A 10 9.11 5.35 -14.67
C GLY A 10 7.66 4.99 -14.29
N ARG A 11 7.41 3.70 -14.05
CA ARG A 11 6.13 3.16 -13.59
C ARG A 11 5.73 3.61 -12.18
N ASP A 12 6.70 3.78 -11.27
CA ASP A 12 6.41 4.27 -9.92
C ASP A 12 5.95 5.73 -9.96
N ASN A 13 6.55 6.53 -10.84
CA ASN A 13 6.16 7.93 -11.02
C ASN A 13 4.75 8.06 -11.63
N ASP A 14 4.41 7.21 -12.61
CA ASP A 14 3.07 7.14 -13.19
C ASP A 14 2.02 6.71 -12.15
N LEU A 15 2.36 5.74 -11.30
CA LEU A 15 1.49 5.30 -10.20
C LEU A 15 1.26 6.43 -9.18
N VAL A 16 2.30 7.15 -8.78
CA VAL A 16 2.18 8.31 -7.88
C VAL A 16 1.30 9.39 -8.51
N ALA A 17 1.47 9.68 -9.81
CA ALA A 17 0.64 10.66 -10.51
C ALA A 17 -0.84 10.25 -10.53
N ARG A 18 -1.14 8.97 -10.78
CA ARG A 18 -2.51 8.42 -10.70
C ARG A 18 -3.11 8.55 -9.30
N LEU A 19 -2.35 8.20 -8.27
CA LEU A 19 -2.80 8.31 -6.88
C LEU A 19 -3.04 9.76 -6.45
N ARG A 20 -2.19 10.70 -6.86
CA ARG A 20 -2.41 12.14 -6.63
C ARG A 20 -3.67 12.63 -7.34
N ALA A 21 -3.91 12.22 -8.60
CA ALA A 21 -5.10 12.57 -9.34
C ALA A 21 -6.38 12.03 -8.68
N ALA A 22 -6.30 10.87 -8.01
CA ALA A 22 -7.37 10.29 -7.21
C ALA A 22 -7.57 10.96 -5.82
N GLY A 23 -6.73 11.95 -5.47
CA GLY A 23 -6.82 12.67 -4.19
C GLY A 23 -6.09 12.00 -3.02
N CYS A 24 -5.18 11.06 -3.28
CA CYS A 24 -4.31 10.51 -2.22
C CYS A 24 -3.35 11.58 -1.70
N VAL A 25 -3.43 11.87 -0.39
CA VAL A 25 -2.59 12.87 0.27
C VAL A 25 -1.13 12.42 0.40
N PHE A 26 -0.90 11.11 0.50
CA PHE A 26 0.44 10.50 0.69
C PHE A 26 0.82 9.59 -0.49
N ALA A 27 0.60 10.05 -1.72
CA ALA A 27 0.69 9.23 -2.92
C ALA A 27 2.02 8.45 -3.09
N GLU A 28 3.16 9.04 -2.72
CA GLU A 28 4.49 8.40 -2.79
C GLU A 28 4.62 7.24 -1.80
N GLU A 29 4.16 7.42 -0.58
CA GLU A 29 4.21 6.40 0.47
C GLU A 29 3.23 5.27 0.16
N GLU A 30 2.04 5.62 -0.35
CA GLU A 30 1.06 4.64 -0.82
C GLU A 30 1.60 3.82 -2.00
N ALA A 31 2.20 4.46 -3.01
CA ALA A 31 2.81 3.78 -4.15
C ALA A 31 3.90 2.80 -3.71
N ALA A 32 4.79 3.23 -2.82
CA ALA A 32 5.86 2.39 -2.29
C ALA A 32 5.30 1.15 -1.54
N LEU A 33 4.21 1.31 -0.78
CA LEU A 33 3.54 0.21 -0.10
C LEU A 33 2.92 -0.78 -1.09
N LEU A 34 2.23 -0.28 -2.13
CA LEU A 34 1.63 -1.13 -3.15
C LEU A 34 2.68 -1.93 -3.95
N VAL A 35 3.79 -1.30 -4.31
CA VAL A 35 4.90 -1.93 -5.03
C VAL A 35 5.59 -3.00 -4.17
N ALA A 36 5.76 -2.74 -2.88
CA ALA A 36 6.32 -3.68 -1.93
C ALA A 36 5.39 -4.88 -1.70
N GLU A 37 4.10 -4.63 -1.52
CA GLU A 37 3.07 -5.67 -1.36
C GLU A 37 2.97 -6.55 -2.61
N ALA A 38 2.99 -5.95 -3.81
CA ALA A 38 3.00 -6.70 -5.06
C ALA A 38 4.23 -7.63 -5.16
N ALA A 39 5.38 -7.19 -4.65
CA ALA A 39 6.59 -8.01 -4.60
C ALA A 39 6.48 -9.18 -3.61
N ASP A 40 5.89 -8.94 -2.44
CA ASP A 40 5.73 -9.94 -1.38
C ASP A 40 4.74 -11.05 -1.79
N ARG A 41 3.67 -10.68 -2.52
CA ARG A 41 2.66 -11.62 -3.04
C ARG A 41 3.16 -12.48 -4.20
N HIS A 42 4.09 -11.96 -4.99
CA HIS A 42 4.59 -12.57 -6.21
C HIS A 42 6.13 -12.57 -6.23
N PRO A 43 6.80 -13.33 -5.34
CA PRO A 43 8.25 -13.32 -5.21
C PRO A 43 8.96 -14.01 -6.38
N ASP A 44 8.33 -15.04 -6.97
CA ASP A 44 8.90 -15.90 -8.01
C ASP A 44 8.22 -15.75 -9.38
N ASP A 45 7.13 -14.98 -9.45
CA ASP A 45 6.40 -14.80 -10.70
C ASP A 45 7.09 -13.78 -11.60
N GLY A 46 7.14 -14.07 -12.91
CA GLY A 46 7.63 -13.14 -13.91
C GLY A 46 6.96 -11.77 -13.77
N GLY A 47 7.69 -10.69 -14.10
CA GLY A 47 7.29 -9.30 -13.81
C GLY A 47 5.86 -8.90 -14.23
N ASP A 48 5.24 -9.65 -15.14
CA ASP A 48 3.86 -9.47 -15.60
C ASP A 48 2.81 -9.75 -14.51
N ALA A 49 2.97 -10.80 -13.69
CA ALA A 49 2.01 -11.12 -12.63
C ALA A 49 2.03 -10.07 -11.51
N ARG A 50 3.24 -9.62 -11.15
CA ARG A 50 3.45 -8.51 -10.21
C ARG A 50 2.85 -7.20 -10.74
N ALA A 51 3.01 -6.91 -12.03
CA ALA A 51 2.43 -5.73 -12.67
C ALA A 51 0.89 -5.80 -12.66
N ALA A 52 0.31 -6.97 -12.96
CA ALA A 52 -1.14 -7.17 -12.91
C ALA A 52 -1.70 -7.00 -11.48
N ALA A 53 -1.01 -7.52 -10.46
CA ALA A 53 -1.38 -7.31 -9.07
C ALA A 53 -1.32 -5.83 -8.66
N LEU A 54 -0.28 -5.11 -9.10
CA LEU A 54 -0.12 -3.69 -8.83
C LEU A 54 -1.22 -2.85 -9.50
N GLU A 55 -1.53 -3.13 -10.77
CA GLU A 55 -2.63 -2.50 -11.50
C GLU A 55 -3.97 -2.71 -10.77
N GLY A 56 -4.28 -3.95 -10.36
CA GLY A 56 -5.49 -4.24 -9.59
C GLY A 56 -5.58 -3.46 -8.28
N MET A 57 -4.51 -3.46 -7.48
CA MET A 57 -4.48 -2.70 -6.23
C MET A 57 -4.60 -1.19 -6.44
N SER A 58 -4.00 -0.66 -7.51
CA SER A 58 -4.12 0.75 -7.87
C SER A 58 -5.54 1.11 -8.29
N ALA A 59 -6.22 0.24 -9.05
CA ALA A 59 -7.60 0.44 -9.48
C ALA A 59 -8.56 0.46 -8.29
N ASP A 60 -8.41 -0.46 -7.33
CA ASP A 60 -9.20 -0.47 -6.09
C ASP A 60 -8.99 0.82 -5.28
N ARG A 61 -7.75 1.30 -5.20
CA ARG A 61 -7.42 2.55 -4.50
C ARG A 61 -8.03 3.78 -5.17
N VAL A 62 -8.06 3.82 -6.51
CA VAL A 62 -8.70 4.86 -7.32
C VAL A 62 -10.23 4.78 -7.22
N ALA A 63 -10.79 3.58 -7.08
CA ALA A 63 -12.22 3.36 -6.85
C ALA A 63 -12.70 3.83 -5.46
N GLY A 64 -11.76 4.22 -4.58
CA GLY A 64 -12.06 4.76 -3.26
C GLY A 64 -12.01 3.74 -2.13
N GLU A 65 -11.51 2.53 -2.39
CA GLU A 65 -11.29 1.54 -1.33
C GLU A 65 -10.14 2.01 -0.42
N PRO A 66 -10.28 1.89 0.92
CA PRO A 66 -9.20 2.21 1.85
C PRO A 66 -7.95 1.36 1.56
N LEU A 67 -6.79 2.00 1.63
CA LEU A 67 -5.50 1.36 1.35
C LEU A 67 -5.28 0.10 2.19
N GLU A 68 -5.70 0.10 3.45
CA GLU A 68 -5.56 -1.04 4.35
C GLU A 68 -6.40 -2.25 3.93
N THR A 69 -7.53 -2.03 3.25
CA THR A 69 -8.32 -3.12 2.68
C THR A 69 -7.68 -3.65 1.39
N VAL A 70 -7.11 -2.78 0.55
CA VAL A 70 -6.38 -3.14 -0.67
C VAL A 70 -5.13 -3.98 -0.34
N LEU A 71 -4.35 -3.53 0.65
CA LEU A 71 -3.20 -4.25 1.18
C LEU A 71 -3.62 -5.51 1.96
N GLY A 72 -4.84 -5.54 2.52
CA GLY A 72 -5.31 -6.60 3.41
C GLY A 72 -4.69 -6.53 4.81
N TRP A 73 -3.94 -5.47 5.11
CA TRP A 73 -3.34 -5.23 6.42
C TRP A 73 -3.15 -3.74 6.69
N ALA A 74 -3.08 -3.39 7.97
CA ALA A 74 -2.77 -2.05 8.46
C ALA A 74 -1.48 -2.06 9.29
N ALA A 75 -0.60 -1.08 9.07
CA ALA A 75 0.54 -0.82 9.94
C ALA A 75 0.05 -0.20 11.25
N PHE A 76 0.20 -0.91 12.38
CA PHE A 76 -0.19 -0.38 13.69
C PHE A 76 0.84 -0.75 14.76
N ALA A 77 1.37 0.26 15.47
CA ALA A 77 2.35 0.10 16.54
C ALA A 77 3.60 -0.72 16.14
N GLY A 78 3.99 -0.70 14.87
CA GLY A 78 5.11 -1.48 14.33
C GLY A 78 4.78 -2.93 14.00
N ARG A 79 3.49 -3.30 13.92
CA ARG A 79 2.99 -4.62 13.52
C ARG A 79 2.14 -4.49 12.26
N ARG A 80 2.08 -5.58 11.48
CA ARG A 80 1.10 -5.75 10.38
C ARG A 80 -0.13 -6.43 10.95
N ILE A 81 -1.26 -5.71 11.03
CA ILE A 81 -2.53 -6.26 11.50
C ILE A 81 -3.39 -6.57 10.28
N ILE A 82 -3.84 -7.82 10.14
CA ILE A 82 -4.70 -8.23 9.02
C ILE A 82 -6.04 -7.51 9.14
N VAL A 83 -6.47 -6.86 8.05
CA VAL A 83 -7.74 -6.15 7.96
C VAL A 83 -8.57 -6.81 6.86
N ARG A 84 -9.88 -6.94 7.09
CA ARG A 84 -10.85 -7.39 6.10
C ARG A 84 -11.90 -6.30 5.89
N PRO A 85 -12.65 -6.32 4.77
CA PRO A 85 -13.76 -5.40 4.57
C PRO A 85 -14.70 -5.39 5.79
N ARG A 86 -15.10 -4.17 6.23
CA ARG A 86 -15.91 -3.90 7.43
C ARG A 86 -15.21 -4.08 8.79
N VAL A 87 -13.92 -4.42 8.83
CA VAL A 87 -13.13 -4.41 10.07
C VAL A 87 -12.64 -2.98 10.34
N PHE A 88 -12.69 -2.55 11.60
CA PHE A 88 -12.19 -1.24 12.00
C PHE A 88 -10.67 -1.14 11.71
N VAL A 89 -10.29 -0.18 10.87
CA VAL A 89 -8.88 0.11 10.59
C VAL A 89 -8.25 0.80 11.80
N PRO A 90 -7.21 0.22 12.43
CA PRO A 90 -6.55 0.81 13.59
C PRO A 90 -5.95 2.19 13.24
N ARG A 91 -6.45 3.26 13.89
CA ARG A 91 -5.94 4.61 13.64
C ARG A 91 -4.70 4.90 14.47
N ARG A 92 -3.74 5.63 13.90
CA ARG A 92 -2.50 6.09 14.57
C ARG A 92 -2.72 6.68 15.96
N ARG A 93 -3.79 7.46 16.17
CA ARG A 93 -4.11 8.05 17.48
C ARG A 93 -4.37 7.02 18.58
N THR A 94 -4.76 5.79 18.22
CA THR A 94 -5.05 4.68 19.12
C THR A 94 -3.79 3.95 19.57
N GLU A 95 -2.64 4.19 18.93
CA GLU A 95 -1.37 3.54 19.29
C GLU A 95 -0.94 3.86 20.72
N ARG A 96 -1.27 5.05 21.22
CA ARG A 96 -0.96 5.44 22.62
C ARG A 96 -1.73 4.59 23.64
N LEU A 97 -2.94 4.13 23.31
CA LEU A 97 -3.74 3.26 24.18
C LEU A 97 -3.21 1.82 24.17
N ALA A 98 -2.73 1.34 23.01
CA ALA A 98 -2.20 -0.03 22.88
C ALA A 98 -0.80 -0.23 23.48
N ARG A 99 -0.08 0.86 23.78
CA ARG A 99 1.25 0.83 24.42
C ARG A 99 1.20 1.02 25.94
N ALA A 100 0.03 1.33 26.50
CA ALA A 100 -0.20 1.43 27.93
C ALA A 100 -0.38 0.03 28.54
#